data_AF-A0A7V8AXX0-F1
#
_entry.id   AF-A0A7V8AXX0-F1
#
_cell.length_a   1.000
_cell.length_b   1.000
_cell.length_c   1.000
_cell.angle_alpha   90.00
_cell.angle_beta   90.00
_cell.angle_gamma   90.00
#
_symmetry.space_group_name_H-M   'P 1'
#
loop_
_entity.id
_entity.type
_entity.pdbx_description
1 polymer ?
#
loop_
_entity_poly.entity_id
_entity_poly.type
_entity_poly.pdbx_seq_one_letter_code
_entity_poly.pdbx_strand_id
1 'polypeptide(L)'
;MAVINDGGGQIFGRLPRLQTLSPRAGEWLTNPHAANLAGFATLWGMRHVAIRTPDDFDLLGEPCATATLLELVPDPNQTRQFWVAWDRLASSEG
;
A
#
# COMPACT_ATOMS: atom_id res chain seq x y z
N MET A 1 3.34 -12.85 -6.97
CA MET A 1 2.83 -11.50 -7.28
C MET A 1 2.80 -10.71 -5.99
N ALA A 2 3.28 -9.47 -5.99
CA ALA A 2 3.22 -8.60 -4.82
C ALA A 2 2.29 -7.42 -5.10
N VAL A 3 1.43 -7.10 -4.14
CA VAL A 3 0.49 -5.98 -4.18
C VAL A 3 0.72 -5.15 -2.93
N ILE A 4 0.97 -3.85 -3.10
CA ILE A 4 0.94 -2.90 -1.99
C ILE A 4 -0.49 -2.40 -1.90
N ASN A 5 -1.17 -2.73 -0.81
CA ASN A 5 -2.55 -2.34 -0.54
C ASN A 5 -2.57 -1.22 0.51
N ASP A 6 -2.46 0.01 0.02
CA ASP A 6 -2.60 1.26 0.78
C ASP A 6 -4.04 1.84 0.70
N GLY A 7 -4.99 1.01 0.24
CA GLY A 7 -6.42 1.32 0.20
C GLY A 7 -6.83 2.28 -0.91
N GLY A 8 -6.00 2.55 -1.92
CA GLY A 8 -6.34 3.46 -3.01
C GLY A 8 -5.12 4.07 -3.71
N GLY A 9 -5.33 5.00 -4.65
CA GLY A 9 -4.24 5.74 -5.29
C GLY A 9 -3.62 6.80 -4.38
N GLN A 10 -2.94 6.43 -3.29
CA GLN A 10 -2.41 7.39 -2.31
C GLN A 10 -1.36 8.34 -2.89
N ILE A 11 -0.74 7.98 -4.02
CA ILE A 11 0.16 8.86 -4.78
C ILE A 11 -0.51 10.18 -5.21
N PHE A 12 -1.82 10.18 -5.46
CA PHE A 12 -2.54 11.38 -5.89
C PHE A 12 -2.64 12.43 -4.78
N GLY A 13 -2.60 12.03 -3.50
CA GLY A 13 -2.52 12.95 -2.37
C GLY A 13 -1.19 13.72 -2.28
N ARG A 14 -0.14 13.26 -2.99
CA ARG A 14 1.20 13.87 -2.96
C ARG A 14 1.48 14.78 -4.16
N LEU A 15 0.68 14.74 -5.22
CA LEU A 15 0.91 15.58 -6.39
C LEU A 15 0.52 17.05 -6.10
N PRO A 16 1.45 18.02 -6.21
CA PRO A 16 1.18 19.43 -5.86
C PRO A 16 -0.03 20.02 -6.59
N ARG A 17 -0.27 19.58 -7.84
CA ARG A 17 -1.39 20.02 -8.68
C ARG A 17 -2.75 19.50 -8.20
N LEU A 18 -2.78 18.48 -7.35
CA LEU A 18 -4.01 17.85 -6.83
C LEU A 18 -4.32 18.29 -5.40
N GLN A 19 -3.39 18.95 -4.70
CA GLN A 19 -3.61 19.49 -3.35
C GLN A 19 -4.55 20.70 -3.33
N THR A 20 -4.78 21.34 -4.47
CA THR A 20 -5.73 22.45 -4.64
C THR A 20 -7.14 21.98 -4.98
N LEU A 21 -7.34 20.67 -5.16
CA LEU A 21 -8.65 20.10 -5.46
C LEU A 21 -9.53 20.08 -4.22
N SER A 22 -10.85 20.19 -4.45
CA SER A 22 -11.83 19.99 -3.38
C SER A 22 -11.70 18.58 -2.78
N PRO A 23 -12.00 18.40 -1.47
CA PRO A 23 -11.91 17.10 -0.82
C PRO A 23 -12.62 15.97 -1.57
N ARG A 24 -13.80 16.26 -2.14
CA ARG A 24 -14.58 15.32 -2.95
C ARG A 24 -13.87 14.87 -4.23
N ALA A 25 -13.14 15.77 -4.90
CA ALA A 25 -12.35 15.40 -6.07
C ALA A 25 -11.12 14.55 -5.68
N GLY A 26 -10.53 14.82 -4.51
CA GLY A 26 -9.48 13.99 -3.92
C GLY A 26 -9.94 12.55 -3.66
N GLU A 27 -11.13 12.37 -3.06
CA GLU A 27 -11.71 11.03 -2.82
C GLU A 27 -11.94 10.22 -4.11
N TRP A 28 -12.37 10.89 -5.18
CA TRP A 28 -12.58 10.22 -6.47
C TRP A 28 -11.26 9.75 -7.09
N LEU A 29 -10.19 10.54 -6.90
CA LEU A 29 -8.85 10.21 -7.38
C LEU A 29 -8.20 9.10 -6.56
N THR A 30 -8.33 9.13 -5.24
CA THR A 30 -7.80 8.07 -4.37
C THR A 30 -8.61 6.79 -4.51
N ASN A 31 -9.88 6.89 -4.91
CA ASN A 31 -10.81 5.77 -5.12
C ASN A 31 -10.67 4.72 -3.99
N PRO A 32 -11.01 5.08 -2.75
CA PRO A 32 -10.78 4.23 -1.61
C PRO A 32 -11.54 2.93 -1.77
N HIS A 33 -10.83 1.81 -1.71
CA HIS A 33 -11.42 0.49 -1.89
C HIS A 33 -10.88 -0.49 -0.87
N ALA A 34 -11.77 -1.36 -0.39
CA ALA A 34 -11.42 -2.51 0.42
C ALA A 34 -11.40 -3.74 -0.50
N ALA A 35 -10.32 -3.92 -1.26
CA ALA A 35 -10.15 -5.12 -2.08
C ALA A 35 -9.94 -6.35 -1.18
N ASN A 36 -10.75 -7.39 -1.36
CA ASN A 36 -10.54 -8.67 -0.69
C ASN A 36 -9.56 -9.54 -1.49
N LEU A 37 -8.26 -9.31 -1.29
CA LEU A 37 -7.19 -10.03 -2.00
C LEU A 37 -7.06 -11.50 -1.56
N ALA A 38 -7.46 -11.85 -0.34
CA ALA A 38 -7.54 -13.24 0.12
C ALA A 38 -8.56 -14.05 -0.68
N GLY A 39 -9.74 -13.47 -0.92
CA GLY A 39 -10.78 -14.06 -1.77
C GLY A 39 -10.32 -14.22 -3.21
N PHE A 40 -9.64 -13.22 -3.76
CA PHE A 40 -9.03 -13.32 -5.09
C PHE A 40 -8.01 -14.46 -5.18
N ALA A 41 -7.08 -14.56 -4.22
CA ALA A 41 -6.11 -15.65 -4.20
C ALA A 41 -6.78 -17.03 -4.16
N THR A 42 -7.85 -17.17 -3.35
CA THR A 42 -8.62 -18.41 -3.24
C THR A 42 -9.24 -18.81 -4.59
N LEU A 43 -9.84 -17.85 -5.32
CA LEU A 43 -10.45 -18.10 -6.64
C LEU A 43 -9.44 -18.64 -7.66
N TRP A 44 -8.17 -18.23 -7.55
CA TRP A 44 -7.11 -18.64 -8.47
C TRP A 44 -6.23 -19.78 -7.94
N GLY A 45 -6.60 -20.40 -6.81
CA GLY A 45 -5.80 -21.47 -6.20
C GLY A 45 -4.41 -21.02 -5.74
N MET A 46 -4.27 -19.74 -5.43
CA MET A 46 -3.04 -19.12 -4.96
C MET A 46 -2.95 -19.18 -3.43
N ARG A 47 -1.72 -19.22 -2.93
CA ARG A 47 -1.43 -18.93 -1.53
C ARG A 47 -1.50 -17.42 -1.29
N HIS A 48 -2.20 -16.98 -0.25
CA HIS A 48 -2.22 -15.57 0.17
C HIS A 48 -1.37 -15.37 1.41
N VAL A 49 -0.52 -14.34 1.41
CA VAL A 49 0.28 -13.94 2.57
C VAL A 49 0.15 -12.44 2.73
N ALA A 50 -0.38 -11.99 3.87
CA ALA A 50 -0.53 -10.57 4.18
C ALA A 50 0.57 -10.12 5.16
N ILE A 51 1.41 -9.20 4.70
CA ILE A 51 2.54 -8.61 5.42
C ILE A 51 2.12 -7.25 5.98
N ARG A 52 2.06 -7.13 7.30
CA ARG A 52 1.75 -5.87 8.01
C ARG A 52 2.97 -5.33 8.75
N THR A 53 3.86 -6.24 9.11
CA THR A 53 5.10 -5.95 9.82
C THR A 53 6.27 -6.66 9.13
N PRO A 54 7.53 -6.24 9.37
CA PRO A 54 8.69 -6.95 8.85
C PRO A 54 8.75 -8.42 9.29
N ASP A 55 8.27 -8.75 10.48
CA ASP A 55 8.29 -10.12 11.01
C ASP A 55 7.34 -11.04 10.24
N ASP A 56 6.29 -10.50 9.60
CA ASP A 56 5.37 -11.29 8.79
C ASP A 56 6.06 -11.88 7.53
N PHE A 57 7.24 -11.39 7.13
CA PHE A 57 7.99 -11.99 6.03
C PHE A 57 8.42 -13.42 6.34
N ASP A 58 8.55 -13.78 7.63
CA ASP A 58 8.85 -15.16 8.04
C ASP A 58 7.71 -16.12 7.66
N LEU A 59 6.48 -15.62 7.47
CA LEU A 59 5.35 -16.41 6.97
C LEU A 59 5.54 -16.90 5.53
N LEU A 60 6.51 -16.34 4.78
CA LEU A 60 6.86 -16.83 3.45
C LEU A 60 7.50 -18.21 3.50
N GLY A 61 8.27 -18.50 4.55
CA GLY A 61 9.01 -19.75 4.68
C GLY A 61 9.82 -20.09 3.42
N GLU A 62 9.98 -21.38 3.16
CA GLU A 62 10.67 -21.85 1.97
C GLU A 62 9.84 -21.63 0.68
N PRO A 63 10.51 -21.44 -0.48
CA PRO A 63 9.84 -21.35 -1.76
C PRO A 63 8.89 -22.54 -2.01
N CYS A 64 7.67 -22.22 -2.43
CA CYS A 64 6.63 -23.20 -2.71
C CYS A 64 6.27 -23.19 -4.20
N ALA A 65 5.88 -24.34 -4.75
CA ALA A 65 5.40 -24.45 -6.12
C ALA A 65 4.06 -23.72 -6.35
N THR A 66 3.28 -23.50 -5.28
CA THR A 66 2.02 -22.75 -5.36
C THR A 66 2.29 -21.26 -5.54
N ALA A 67 1.70 -20.67 -6.58
CA ALA A 67 1.78 -19.24 -6.81
C ALA A 67 1.30 -18.46 -5.58
N THR A 68 2.12 -17.50 -5.12
CA THR A 68 1.84 -16.72 -3.92
C THR A 68 1.46 -15.29 -4.27
N LEU A 69 0.33 -14.83 -3.72
CA LEU A 69 -0.09 -13.44 -3.65
C LEU A 69 0.40 -12.84 -2.32
N LEU A 70 1.41 -12.00 -2.41
CA LEU A 70 1.93 -11.22 -1.30
C LEU A 70 1.20 -9.89 -1.24
N GLU A 71 0.45 -9.66 -0.16
CA GLU A 71 -0.22 -8.40 0.09
C GLU A 71 0.56 -7.64 1.17
N LEU A 72 1.21 -6.54 0.79
CA LEU A 72 1.82 -5.62 1.75
C LEU A 72 0.76 -4.61 2.17
N VAL A 73 0.51 -4.51 3.47
CA VAL A 73 -0.44 -3.55 4.06
C VAL A 73 0.34 -2.57 4.92
N PRO A 74 0.72 -1.40 4.38
CA PRO A 74 1.47 -0.40 5.14
C PRO A 74 0.67 0.13 6.33
N ASP A 75 1.35 0.38 7.45
CA ASP A 75 0.73 1.07 8.58
C ASP A 75 0.50 2.56 8.24
N PRO A 76 -0.75 3.06 8.33
CA PRO A 76 -1.05 4.45 7.96
C PRO A 76 -0.31 5.50 8.79
N ASN A 77 0.02 5.19 10.04
CA ASN A 77 0.74 6.12 10.92
C ASN A 77 2.22 6.19 10.52
N GLN A 78 2.86 5.05 10.29
CA GLN A 78 4.23 4.98 9.79
C GLN A 78 4.36 5.65 8.42
N THR A 79 3.40 5.44 7.50
CA THR A 79 3.37 6.12 6.20
C THR A 79 3.32 7.64 6.35
N ARG A 80 2.49 8.18 7.26
CA ARG A 80 2.45 9.63 7.54
C ARG A 80 3.78 10.13 8.11
N GLN A 81 4.36 9.44 9.08
CA GLN A 81 5.63 9.82 9.69
C GLN A 81 6.78 9.82 8.69
N PHE A 82 6.85 8.79 7.84
CA PHE A 82 7.82 8.70 6.76
C PHE A 82 7.76 9.94 5.87
N TRP A 83 6.56 10.32 5.44
CA TRP A 83 6.40 11.49 4.57
C TRP A 83 6.73 12.82 5.23
N VAL A 84 6.41 12.99 6.51
CA VAL A 84 6.85 14.17 7.28
C VAL A 84 8.39 14.24 7.34
N ALA A 85 9.06 13.11 7.56
CA ALA A 85 10.53 13.07 7.58
C ALA A 85 11.14 13.34 6.20
N TRP A 86 10.56 12.75 5.16
CA TRP A 86 10.96 12.93 3.77
C TRP A 86 10.87 14.40 3.32
N ASP A 87 9.74 15.05 3.60
CA ASP A 87 9.51 16.45 3.19
C ASP A 87 10.51 17.40 3.90
N ARG A 88 10.92 17.08 5.14
CA ARG A 88 11.98 17.83 5.85
C ARG A 88 13.34 17.68 5.19
N LEU A 89 13.71 16.45 4.78
CA LEU A 89 14.97 16.19 4.07
C LEU A 89 15.01 16.95 2.73
N ALA A 90 13.94 16.83 1.94
CA ALA A 90 13.83 17.53 0.65
C ALA A 90 13.86 19.06 0.77
N SER A 91 13.44 19.62 1.92
CA SER A 91 13.50 21.06 2.18
C SER A 91 14.86 21.54 2.71
N SER A 92 15.72 20.63 3.17
CA SER A 92 17.07 20.96 3.68
C SER A 92 18.17 20.96 2.62
N GLU A 93 17.86 20.46 1.42
CA GLU A 93 18.74 20.48 0.25
C GLU A 93 18.44 21.66 -0.71
N GLY A 94 17.57 22.60 -0.30
CA GLY A 94 17.15 23.78 -1.07
C GLY A 94 17.72 25.10 -0.58
#